data_AF-A0A929U781-F1
#
_entry.id   AF-A0A929U781-F1
#
_cell.length_a   1.000
_cell.length_b   1.000
_cell.length_c   1.000
_cell.angle_alpha   90.00
_cell.angle_beta   90.00
_cell.angle_gamma   90.00
#
_symmetry.space_group_name_H-M   'P 1'
#
loop_
_entity.id
_entity.type
_entity.pdbx_description
1 polymer ?
#
loop_
_entity_poly.entity_id
_entity_poly.type
_entity_poly.pdbx_seq_one_letter_code
_entity_poly.pdbx_strand_id
1 'polypeptide(L)'
;MMKYLQKLGRSLMLPVACLPVAGILMGIGYALSPNVMQGGDITGTLGIIGFFLIKAGAALIDNMSWLFAIGVAVGMADDKDGTAGLAGLVSWLMITTLLAPGTISVMTQADANPAFNKISNQFIGILAGLIGSTCYNKFKNTKLPDALAFFSGKRSVAIVTSVVSVVVAGILFFIWPFIYGGLVMFGVSVVKLGAVGAGIYAFFNRLLIPFGLHHALNSVFWYDAANI
;
A
#
# COMPACT_ATOMS: atom_id res chain seq x y z
N MET A 1 14.92 12.01 16.37
CA MET A 1 13.51 11.74 16.01
C MET A 1 12.97 12.71 14.96
N MET A 2 12.95 14.04 15.19
CA MET A 2 12.32 15.00 14.28
C MET A 2 12.86 14.96 12.83
N LYS A 3 14.18 14.89 12.64
CA LYS A 3 14.80 14.79 11.30
C LYS A 3 14.35 13.53 10.54
N TYR A 4 14.18 12.41 11.23
CA TYR A 4 13.72 11.15 10.63
C TYR A 4 12.26 11.25 10.18
N LEU A 5 11.38 11.76 11.06
CA LEU A 5 9.96 11.95 10.71
C LEU A 5 9.76 12.96 9.57
N GLN A 6 10.59 14.02 9.53
CA GLN A 6 10.61 14.95 8.40
C GLN A 6 11.10 14.28 7.10
N LYS A 7 12.14 13.43 7.17
CA LYS A 7 12.62 12.65 6.01
C LYS A 7 11.52 11.71 5.51
N LEU A 8 10.85 11.01 6.42
CA LEU A 8 9.72 10.14 6.09
C LEU A 8 8.58 10.93 5.43
N GLY A 9 8.16 12.05 6.02
CA GLY A 9 7.14 12.92 5.44
C GLY A 9 7.49 13.38 4.02
N ARG A 10 8.75 13.75 3.75
CA ARG A 10 9.22 14.09 2.40
C ARG A 10 9.26 12.88 1.46
N SER A 11 9.60 11.69 1.95
CA SER A 11 9.62 10.47 1.14
C SER A 11 8.21 10.06 0.66
N LEU A 12 7.18 10.32 1.48
CA LEU A 12 5.78 10.08 1.14
C LEU A 12 5.27 11.02 0.03
N MET A 13 5.92 12.16 -0.20
CA MET A 13 5.52 13.09 -1.26
C MET A 13 5.82 12.55 -2.66
N LEU A 14 6.84 11.70 -2.81
CA LEU A 14 7.25 11.17 -4.12
C LEU A 14 6.15 10.29 -4.76
N PRO A 15 5.55 9.31 -4.06
CA PRO A 15 4.38 8.58 -4.56
C PRO A 15 3.16 9.48 -4.77
N VAL A 16 2.91 10.41 -3.82
CA VAL A 16 1.72 11.27 -3.83
C VAL A 16 1.71 12.23 -5.01
N ALA A 17 2.88 12.64 -5.51
CA ALA A 17 3.01 13.53 -6.66
C ALA A 17 2.37 12.96 -7.94
N CYS A 18 2.19 11.64 -8.06
CA CYS A 18 1.54 11.02 -9.21
C CYS A 18 0.00 11.06 -9.15
N LEU A 19 -0.59 11.22 -7.96
CA LEU A 19 -2.05 11.12 -7.75
C LEU A 19 -2.88 12.23 -8.41
N PRO A 20 -2.41 13.49 -8.54
CA PRO A 20 -3.16 14.52 -9.26
C PRO A 20 -3.47 14.14 -10.71
N VAL A 21 -2.53 13.51 -11.41
CA VAL A 21 -2.74 13.04 -12.79
C VAL A 21 -3.80 11.95 -12.82
N ALA A 22 -3.75 11.00 -11.89
CA ALA A 22 -4.78 9.97 -11.76
C ALA A 22 -6.18 10.57 -11.56
N GLY A 23 -6.30 11.55 -10.66
CA GLY A 23 -7.55 12.24 -10.38
C GLY A 23 -8.10 13.02 -11.58
N ILE A 24 -7.24 13.72 -12.33
CA ILE A 24 -7.66 14.45 -13.54
C ILE A 24 -8.14 13.48 -14.62
N LEU A 25 -7.39 12.42 -14.89
CA LEU A 25 -7.74 11.42 -15.90
C LEU A 25 -9.06 10.72 -15.57
N MET A 26 -9.23 10.28 -14.32
CA MET A 26 -10.48 9.66 -13.88
C MET A 26 -11.63 10.66 -13.86
N GLY A 27 -11.42 11.91 -13.42
CA GLY A 27 -12.45 12.94 -13.38
C GLY A 27 -13.02 13.26 -14.76
N ILE A 28 -12.15 13.47 -15.75
CA ILE A 28 -12.57 13.65 -17.16
C ILE A 28 -13.21 12.37 -17.69
N GLY A 29 -12.63 11.21 -17.38
CA GLY A 29 -13.13 9.94 -17.84
C GLY A 29 -14.56 9.62 -17.34
N TYR A 30 -14.86 9.90 -16.07
CA TYR A 30 -16.21 9.76 -15.50
C TYR A 30 -17.19 10.79 -16.06
N ALA A 31 -16.74 12.00 -16.40
CA ALA A 31 -17.58 12.99 -17.07
C ALA A 31 -17.98 12.55 -18.49
N LEU A 32 -17.09 11.86 -19.21
CA LEU A 32 -17.33 11.34 -20.56
C LEU A 32 -18.05 9.98 -20.58
N SER A 33 -17.91 9.19 -19.51
CA SER A 33 -18.48 7.84 -19.41
C SER A 33 -19.13 7.63 -18.03
N PRO A 34 -20.26 8.29 -17.75
CA PRO A 34 -20.92 8.22 -16.44
C PRO A 34 -21.46 6.82 -16.11
N ASN A 35 -21.81 6.04 -17.14
CA ASN A 35 -22.36 4.69 -17.00
C ASN A 35 -21.37 3.68 -16.39
N VAL A 36 -20.07 3.98 -16.41
CA VAL A 36 -19.02 3.10 -15.85
C VAL A 36 -19.23 2.86 -14.36
N MET A 37 -19.70 3.87 -13.62
CA MET A 37 -19.99 3.71 -12.19
C MET A 37 -21.25 2.89 -11.91
N GLN A 38 -22.16 2.82 -12.88
CA GLN A 38 -23.45 2.12 -12.75
C GLN A 38 -23.41 0.69 -13.31
N GLY A 39 -22.26 0.24 -13.83
CA GLY A 39 -22.09 -1.09 -14.41
C GLY A 39 -22.86 -1.30 -15.73
N GLY A 40 -23.27 -0.21 -16.39
CA GLY A 40 -23.95 -0.27 -17.69
C GLY A 40 -23.00 -0.42 -18.87
N ASP A 41 -23.53 -0.77 -20.03
CA ASP A 41 -22.75 -0.90 -21.25
C ASP A 41 -22.11 0.43 -21.68
N ILE A 42 -20.82 0.37 -22.02
CA ILE A 42 -20.05 1.51 -22.49
C ILE A 42 -20.19 1.56 -24.01
N THR A 43 -21.09 2.42 -24.48
CA THR A 43 -21.39 2.56 -25.91
C THR A 43 -20.99 3.95 -26.43
N GLY A 44 -20.64 4.00 -27.72
CA GLY A 44 -20.22 5.23 -28.40
C GLY A 44 -18.76 5.63 -28.15
N THR A 45 -18.19 6.36 -29.12
CA THR A 45 -16.77 6.75 -29.15
C THR A 45 -16.35 7.55 -27.90
N LEU A 46 -17.20 8.48 -27.44
CA LEU A 46 -16.93 9.28 -26.24
C LEU A 46 -16.92 8.43 -24.96
N GLY A 47 -17.85 7.48 -24.83
CA GLY A 47 -17.90 6.56 -23.69
C GLY A 47 -16.66 5.66 -23.62
N ILE A 48 -16.17 5.18 -24.77
CA ILE A 48 -14.93 4.39 -24.88
C ILE A 48 -13.71 5.22 -24.48
N ILE A 49 -13.60 6.46 -24.98
CA ILE A 49 -12.52 7.39 -24.58
C ILE A 49 -12.57 7.64 -23.07
N GLY A 50 -13.76 7.90 -22.52
CA GLY A 50 -13.94 8.11 -21.08
C GLY A 50 -13.49 6.91 -20.25
N PHE A 51 -13.87 5.69 -20.66
CA PHE A 51 -13.43 4.46 -20.00
C PHE A 51 -11.92 4.26 -20.07
N PHE A 52 -11.31 4.54 -21.22
CA PHE A 52 -9.86 4.47 -21.39
C PHE A 52 -9.15 5.42 -20.41
N LEU A 53 -9.64 6.65 -20.26
CA LEU A 53 -9.10 7.62 -19.30
C LEU A 53 -9.29 7.18 -17.84
N ILE A 54 -10.46 6.59 -17.49
CA ILE A 54 -10.69 6.00 -16.16
C ILE A 54 -9.65 4.91 -15.87
N LYS A 55 -9.42 4.00 -16.82
CA LYS A 55 -8.43 2.92 -16.66
C LYS A 55 -7.00 3.46 -16.58
N ALA A 56 -6.67 4.50 -17.34
CA ALA A 56 -5.37 5.15 -17.27
C ALA A 56 -5.10 5.76 -15.89
N GLY A 57 -6.08 6.43 -15.28
CA GLY A 57 -5.93 6.96 -13.92
C GLY A 57 -5.96 5.85 -12.84
N ALA A 58 -6.80 4.83 -13.02
CA ALA A 58 -6.88 3.69 -12.11
C ALA A 58 -5.54 2.95 -12.00
N ALA A 59 -4.73 2.90 -13.07
CA ALA A 59 -3.40 2.29 -13.02
C ALA A 59 -2.51 2.82 -11.88
N LEU A 60 -2.63 4.11 -11.52
CA LEU A 60 -1.88 4.71 -10.41
C LEU A 60 -2.56 4.49 -9.06
N ILE A 61 -3.89 4.59 -9.00
CA ILE A 61 -4.67 4.41 -7.76
C ILE A 61 -4.60 2.96 -7.27
N ASP A 62 -4.78 2.01 -8.18
CA ASP A 62 -4.84 0.57 -7.88
C ASP A 62 -3.46 0.01 -7.48
N ASN A 63 -2.37 0.64 -7.96
CA ASN A 63 -1.00 0.24 -7.64
C ASN A 63 -0.31 1.18 -6.64
N MET A 64 -1.08 1.99 -5.91
CA MET A 64 -0.53 2.99 -5.01
C MET A 64 0.36 2.39 -3.91
N SER A 65 0.07 1.16 -3.45
CA SER A 65 0.93 0.45 -2.49
C SER A 65 2.35 0.20 -3.02
N TRP A 66 2.51 -0.08 -4.31
CA TRP A 66 3.82 -0.23 -4.97
C TRP A 66 4.55 1.10 -5.08
N LEU A 67 3.82 2.16 -5.47
CA LEU A 67 4.36 3.52 -5.52
C LEU A 67 4.92 3.91 -4.15
N PHE A 68 4.17 3.65 -3.07
CA PHE A 68 4.65 3.88 -1.70
C PHE A 68 5.86 3.02 -1.33
N ALA A 69 5.87 1.72 -1.65
CA ALA A 69 7.00 0.85 -1.36
C ALA A 69 8.30 1.35 -2.00
N ILE A 70 8.25 1.70 -3.28
CA ILE A 70 9.42 2.18 -4.03
C ILE A 70 9.79 3.59 -3.57
N GLY A 71 8.81 4.51 -3.53
CA GLY A 71 9.05 5.92 -3.27
C GLY A 71 9.53 6.19 -1.84
N VAL A 72 8.98 5.50 -0.84
CA VAL A 72 9.48 5.57 0.54
C VAL A 72 10.87 4.99 0.63
N ALA A 73 11.15 3.85 -0.02
CA ALA A 73 12.48 3.24 0.05
C ALA A 73 13.57 4.14 -0.53
N VAL A 74 13.33 4.72 -1.72
CA VAL A 74 14.25 5.67 -2.36
C VAL A 74 14.36 6.96 -1.53
N GLY A 75 13.24 7.53 -1.08
CA GLY A 75 13.24 8.77 -0.32
C GLY A 75 13.90 8.66 1.06
N MET A 76 13.89 7.46 1.66
CA MET A 76 14.51 7.17 2.96
C MET A 76 15.96 6.67 2.85
N ALA A 77 16.41 6.24 1.67
CA ALA A 77 17.82 5.95 1.41
C ALA A 77 18.70 7.19 1.60
N ASP A 78 19.94 7.01 2.04
CA ASP A 78 20.85 8.13 2.33
C ASP A 78 21.32 8.88 1.08
N ASP A 79 21.45 8.15 -0.03
CA ASP A 79 21.90 8.64 -1.34
C ASP A 79 20.80 8.59 -2.41
N LYS A 80 19.56 8.23 -2.04
CA LYS A 80 18.40 8.09 -2.93
C LYS A 80 18.65 7.16 -4.13
N ASP A 81 19.47 6.13 -3.96
CA ASP A 81 19.76 5.18 -5.02
C ASP A 81 18.55 4.29 -5.37
N GLY A 82 18.37 4.00 -6.67
CA GLY A 82 17.29 3.15 -7.16
C GLY A 82 17.30 1.72 -6.63
N THR A 83 18.45 1.19 -6.20
CA THR A 83 18.53 -0.14 -5.55
C THR A 83 17.76 -0.19 -4.23
N ALA A 84 17.61 0.94 -3.52
CA ALA A 84 16.73 0.99 -2.36
C ALA A 84 15.26 0.81 -2.78
N GLY A 85 14.85 1.44 -3.90
CA GLY A 85 13.52 1.26 -4.49
C GLY A 85 13.21 -0.19 -4.84
N LEU A 86 14.16 -0.87 -5.49
CA LEU A 86 14.06 -2.30 -5.78
C LEU A 86 13.93 -3.12 -4.49
N ALA A 87 14.71 -2.80 -3.46
CA ALA A 87 14.60 -3.46 -2.16
C ALA A 87 13.22 -3.26 -1.53
N GLY A 88 12.66 -2.04 -1.58
CA GLY A 88 11.31 -1.75 -1.13
C GLY A 88 10.25 -2.59 -1.86
N LEU A 89 10.35 -2.71 -3.19
CA LEU A 89 9.46 -3.55 -3.97
C LEU A 89 9.60 -5.04 -3.62
N VAL A 90 10.84 -5.54 -3.47
CA VAL A 90 11.10 -6.91 -3.02
C VAL A 90 10.46 -7.16 -1.66
N SER A 91 10.60 -6.23 -0.72
CA SER A 91 9.96 -6.34 0.60
C SER A 91 8.44 -6.44 0.49
N TRP A 92 7.84 -5.58 -0.34
CA TRP A 92 6.41 -5.56 -0.55
C TRP A 92 5.91 -6.88 -1.14
N LEU A 93 6.55 -7.37 -2.20
CA LEU A 93 6.21 -8.64 -2.85
C LEU A 93 6.30 -9.82 -1.88
N MET A 94 7.36 -9.87 -1.07
CA MET A 94 7.53 -10.93 -0.07
C MET A 94 6.40 -10.91 0.96
N ILE A 95 6.07 -9.74 1.51
CA ILE A 95 5.02 -9.61 2.53
C ILE A 95 3.66 -9.97 1.94
N THR A 96 3.28 -9.39 0.80
CA THR A 96 1.94 -9.57 0.24
C THR A 96 1.71 -10.97 -0.33
N THR A 97 2.75 -11.62 -0.86
CA THR A 97 2.64 -13.01 -1.36
C THR A 97 2.47 -14.01 -0.21
N LEU A 98 3.27 -13.86 0.85
CA LEU A 98 3.19 -14.76 2.02
C LEU A 98 1.88 -14.59 2.80
N LEU A 99 1.31 -13.39 2.77
CA LEU A 99 0.05 -13.07 3.47
C LEU A 99 -1.16 -12.99 2.54
N ALA A 100 -1.03 -13.44 1.29
CA ALA A 100 -2.15 -13.51 0.36
C ALA A 100 -3.20 -14.50 0.89
N PRO A 101 -4.51 -14.22 0.71
CA PRO A 101 -5.58 -15.10 1.21
C PRO A 101 -5.41 -16.57 0.84
N GLY A 102 -5.02 -16.87 -0.40
CA GLY A 102 -4.77 -18.25 -0.85
C GLY A 102 -3.57 -18.92 -0.17
N THR A 103 -2.53 -18.17 0.17
CA THR A 103 -1.39 -18.69 0.94
C THR A 103 -1.80 -18.98 2.38
N ILE A 104 -2.52 -18.04 3.00
CA ILE A 104 -3.01 -18.19 4.37
C ILE A 104 -3.96 -19.37 4.51
N SER A 105 -4.88 -19.57 3.56
CA SER A 105 -5.84 -20.67 3.64
C SER A 105 -5.16 -22.04 3.58
N VAL A 106 -4.16 -22.19 2.72
CA VAL A 106 -3.33 -23.41 2.66
C VAL A 106 -2.54 -23.62 3.95
N MET A 107 -1.94 -22.55 4.51
CA MET A 107 -1.15 -22.65 5.74
C MET A 107 -1.99 -22.99 6.97
N THR A 108 -3.23 -22.50 7.04
CA THR A 108 -4.12 -22.65 8.19
C THR A 108 -5.14 -23.78 8.04
N GLN A 109 -5.28 -24.35 6.85
CA GLN A 109 -6.32 -25.34 6.50
C GLN A 109 -7.74 -24.81 6.80
N ALA A 110 -7.94 -23.50 6.64
CA ALA A 110 -9.19 -22.79 6.90
C ALA A 110 -9.34 -21.58 5.98
N ASP A 111 -10.51 -20.96 5.91
CA ASP A 111 -10.68 -19.71 5.18
C ASP A 111 -9.84 -18.59 5.82
N ALA A 112 -9.13 -17.85 4.98
CA ALA A 112 -8.30 -16.75 5.44
C ALA A 112 -9.16 -15.64 6.04
N ASN A 113 -8.70 -15.06 7.16
CA ASN A 113 -9.37 -13.89 7.75
C ASN A 113 -9.55 -12.78 6.70
N PRO A 114 -10.74 -12.14 6.59
CA PRO A 114 -11.01 -11.12 5.59
C PRO A 114 -10.01 -9.95 5.57
N ALA A 115 -9.32 -9.69 6.68
CA ALA A 115 -8.23 -8.73 6.76
C ALA A 115 -7.15 -8.96 5.68
N PHE A 116 -6.84 -10.21 5.37
CA PHE A 116 -5.81 -10.55 4.38
C PHE A 116 -6.21 -10.18 2.94
N ASN A 117 -7.51 -10.07 2.64
CA ASN A 117 -7.96 -9.52 1.34
C ASN A 117 -7.54 -8.06 1.16
N LYS A 118 -7.20 -7.37 2.25
CA LYS A 118 -6.75 -5.98 2.26
C LYS A 118 -5.27 -5.86 2.64
N ILE A 119 -4.47 -6.93 2.58
CA ILE A 119 -3.03 -6.85 2.87
C ILE A 119 -2.29 -5.98 1.86
N SER A 120 -2.72 -5.99 0.59
CA SER A 120 -2.19 -5.11 -0.46
C SER A 120 -2.74 -3.69 -0.27
N ASN A 121 -2.08 -2.91 0.59
CA ASN A 121 -2.47 -1.52 0.87
C ASN A 121 -1.24 -0.62 1.08
N GLN A 122 -1.49 0.68 1.19
CA GLN A 122 -0.49 1.73 1.29
C GLN A 122 0.30 1.66 2.59
N PHE A 123 -0.30 1.22 3.70
CA PHE A 123 0.41 0.99 4.95
C PHE A 123 1.49 -0.09 4.79
N ILE A 124 1.14 -1.22 4.16
CA ILE A 124 2.12 -2.28 3.84
C ILE A 124 3.15 -1.79 2.82
N GLY A 125 2.75 -0.95 1.86
CA GLY A 125 3.66 -0.22 0.98
C GLY A 125 4.71 0.60 1.74
N ILE A 126 4.27 1.48 2.64
CA ILE A 126 5.15 2.33 3.45
C ILE A 126 6.07 1.47 4.34
N LEU A 127 5.52 0.45 5.01
CA LEU A 127 6.28 -0.49 5.84
C LEU A 127 7.38 -1.20 5.03
N ALA A 128 7.03 -1.74 3.87
CA ALA A 128 7.97 -2.39 2.95
C ALA A 128 9.06 -1.42 2.48
N GLY A 129 8.69 -0.18 2.16
CA GLY A 129 9.64 0.86 1.79
C GLY A 129 10.64 1.21 2.91
N LEU A 130 10.15 1.26 4.16
CA LEU A 130 10.99 1.46 5.34
C LEU A 130 11.96 0.30 5.55
N ILE A 131 11.50 -0.95 5.39
CA ILE A 131 12.37 -2.15 5.46
C ILE A 131 13.44 -2.09 4.37
N GLY A 132 13.05 -1.83 3.12
CA GLY A 132 13.96 -1.71 1.99
C GLY A 132 15.03 -0.64 2.17
N SER A 133 14.63 0.58 2.58
CA SER A 133 15.59 1.66 2.85
C SER A 133 16.54 1.37 4.00
N THR A 134 16.05 0.71 5.05
CA THR A 134 16.84 0.37 6.23
C THR A 134 17.87 -0.72 5.90
N CYS A 135 17.45 -1.75 5.15
CA CYS A 135 18.36 -2.76 4.65
C CYS A 135 19.37 -2.15 3.67
N TYR A 136 18.94 -1.26 2.78
CA TYR A 136 19.84 -0.57 1.86
C TYR A 136 20.91 0.23 2.60
N ASN A 137 20.51 1.13 3.50
CA ASN A 137 21.45 1.99 4.22
C ASN A 137 22.45 1.18 5.05
N LYS A 138 22.02 0.05 5.62
CA LYS A 138 22.86 -0.82 6.43
C LYS A 138 23.78 -1.74 5.60
N PHE A 139 23.29 -2.31 4.51
CA PHE A 139 23.98 -3.42 3.81
C PHE A 139 24.57 -3.05 2.44
N LYS A 140 24.34 -1.84 1.90
CA LYS A 140 24.84 -1.43 0.58
C LYS A 140 26.37 -1.52 0.39
N ASN A 141 27.13 -1.54 1.49
CA ASN A 141 28.59 -1.63 1.48
C ASN A 141 29.12 -2.96 2.06
N THR A 142 28.26 -3.97 2.21
CA THR A 142 28.64 -5.27 2.79
C THR A 142 29.65 -5.99 1.91
N LYS A 143 30.70 -6.56 2.51
CA LYS A 143 31.64 -7.46 1.85
C LYS A 143 31.40 -8.88 2.35
N LEU A 144 31.09 -9.78 1.43
CA LEU A 144 30.89 -11.20 1.72
C LEU A 144 32.19 -11.99 1.45
N PRO A 145 32.33 -13.20 2.02
CA PRO A 145 33.46 -14.09 1.73
C PRO A 145 33.57 -14.40 0.22
N ASP A 146 34.74 -14.83 -0.24
CA ASP A 146 35.05 -15.03 -1.67
C ASP A 146 34.02 -15.89 -2.41
N ALA A 147 33.53 -16.96 -1.78
CA ALA A 147 32.49 -17.83 -2.34
C ALA A 147 31.16 -17.12 -2.64
N LEU A 148 30.87 -16.02 -1.94
CA LEU A 148 29.65 -15.21 -2.08
C LEU A 148 29.94 -13.78 -2.55
N ALA A 149 31.16 -13.49 -3.00
CA ALA A 149 31.60 -12.13 -3.34
C ALA A 149 30.71 -11.46 -4.41
N PHE A 150 30.13 -12.26 -5.32
CA PHE A 150 29.16 -11.78 -6.31
C PHE A 150 27.96 -11.04 -5.66
N PHE A 151 27.52 -11.45 -4.47
CA PHE A 151 26.39 -10.83 -3.80
C PHE A 151 26.80 -9.61 -2.96
N SER A 152 28.08 -9.23 -2.91
CA SER A 152 28.54 -8.09 -2.11
C SER A 152 28.01 -6.74 -2.60
N GLY A 153 28.06 -5.74 -1.71
CA GLY A 153 27.62 -4.37 -1.96
C GLY A 153 26.11 -4.26 -2.12
N LYS A 154 25.67 -3.40 -3.04
CA LYS A 154 24.24 -3.14 -3.30
C LYS A 154 23.45 -4.39 -3.71
N ARG A 155 24.11 -5.40 -4.29
CA ARG A 155 23.47 -6.68 -4.67
C ARG A 155 22.97 -7.47 -3.46
N SER A 156 23.62 -7.34 -2.30
CA SER A 156 23.20 -8.02 -1.06
C SER A 156 21.89 -7.46 -0.51
N VAL A 157 21.55 -6.22 -0.85
CA VAL A 157 20.46 -5.49 -0.22
C VAL A 157 19.13 -6.19 -0.47
N ALA A 158 18.85 -6.59 -1.71
CA ALA A 158 17.61 -7.30 -2.05
C ALA A 158 17.49 -8.64 -1.29
N ILE A 159 18.61 -9.35 -1.11
CA ILE A 159 18.66 -10.64 -0.41
C ILE A 159 18.37 -10.45 1.08
N VAL A 160 19.04 -9.50 1.73
CA VAL A 160 18.78 -9.24 3.15
C VAL A 160 17.35 -8.72 3.35
N THR A 161 16.89 -7.87 2.44
CA THR A 161 15.53 -7.33 2.49
C THR A 161 14.48 -8.43 2.38
N SER A 162 14.65 -9.42 1.51
CA SER A 162 13.71 -10.53 1.39
C SER A 162 13.65 -11.35 2.69
N VAL A 163 14.81 -11.69 3.28
CA VAL A 163 14.88 -12.42 4.55
C VAL A 163 14.20 -11.65 5.69
N VAL A 164 14.49 -10.36 5.84
CA VAL A 164 13.83 -9.51 6.86
C VAL A 164 12.33 -9.46 6.61
N SER A 165 11.90 -9.39 5.36
CA SER A 165 10.48 -9.31 4.99
C SER A 165 9.71 -10.60 5.28
N VAL A 166 10.36 -11.77 5.19
CA VAL A 166 9.77 -13.05 5.64
C VAL A 166 9.47 -13.01 7.13
N VAL A 167 10.42 -12.51 7.94
CA VAL A 167 10.22 -12.36 9.40
C VAL A 167 9.08 -11.38 9.70
N VAL A 168 9.06 -10.23 9.02
CA VAL A 168 7.98 -9.24 9.17
C VAL A 168 6.62 -9.81 8.73
N ALA A 169 6.57 -10.59 7.66
CA ALA A 169 5.36 -11.28 7.23
C ALA A 169 4.86 -12.25 8.32
N GLY A 170 5.76 -13.03 8.93
CA GLY A 170 5.42 -13.91 10.06
C GLY A 170 4.84 -13.14 11.26
N ILE A 171 5.33 -11.94 11.54
CA ILE A 171 4.76 -11.07 12.58
C ILE A 171 3.37 -10.55 12.17
N LEU A 172 3.26 -10.05 10.94
CA LEU A 172 2.01 -9.50 10.40
C LEU A 172 0.91 -10.56 10.25
N PHE A 173 1.26 -11.83 10.03
CA PHE A 173 0.32 -12.95 10.06
C PHE A 173 -0.56 -12.93 11.31
N PHE A 174 0.04 -12.64 12.48
CA PHE A 174 -0.72 -12.55 13.73
C PHE A 174 -1.32 -11.17 13.95
N ILE A 175 -0.56 -10.10 13.67
CA ILE A 175 -0.94 -8.74 14.09
C ILE A 175 -1.95 -8.09 13.13
N TRP A 176 -1.86 -8.36 11.83
CA TRP A 176 -2.66 -7.69 10.82
C TRP A 176 -4.19 -7.87 11.00
N PRO A 177 -4.71 -9.07 11.30
CA PRO A 177 -6.14 -9.24 11.58
C PRO A 177 -6.66 -8.35 12.71
N PHE A 178 -5.86 -8.12 13.77
CA PHE A 178 -6.24 -7.24 14.87
C PHE A 178 -6.23 -5.77 14.47
N ILE A 179 -5.21 -5.32 13.71
CA ILE A 179 -5.14 -3.94 13.22
C ILE A 179 -6.33 -3.65 12.29
N TYR A 180 -6.54 -4.49 11.29
CA TYR A 180 -7.62 -4.29 10.32
C TYR A 180 -9.00 -4.44 10.99
N GLY A 181 -9.18 -5.48 11.81
CA GLY A 181 -10.42 -5.70 12.55
C GLY A 181 -10.75 -4.54 13.51
N GLY A 182 -9.75 -3.97 14.18
CA GLY A 182 -9.93 -2.80 15.02
C GLY A 182 -10.36 -1.56 14.23
N LEU A 183 -9.78 -1.31 13.06
CA LEU A 183 -10.18 -0.21 12.17
C LEU A 183 -11.61 -0.41 11.65
N VAL A 184 -11.98 -1.64 11.28
CA VAL A 184 -13.34 -1.97 10.83
C VAL A 184 -14.34 -1.77 11.96
N MET A 185 -14.06 -2.32 13.16
CA MET A 185 -14.92 -2.17 14.34
C MET A 185 -15.13 -0.70 14.71
N PHE A 186 -14.05 0.09 14.68
CA PHE A 186 -14.12 1.53 14.88
C PHE A 186 -15.03 2.19 13.83
N GLY A 187 -14.84 1.90 12.55
CA GLY A 187 -15.68 2.42 11.48
C GLY A 187 -17.17 2.10 11.69
N VAL A 188 -17.51 0.85 12.00
CA VAL A 188 -18.90 0.40 12.23
C VAL A 188 -19.52 1.09 13.44
N SER A 189 -18.75 1.30 14.52
CA SER A 189 -19.22 1.99 15.72
C SER A 189 -19.60 3.46 15.42
N VAL A 190 -18.85 4.09 14.51
CA VAL A 190 -19.03 5.50 14.14
C VAL A 190 -20.21 5.68 13.18
N VAL A 191 -20.48 4.73 12.28
CA VAL A 191 -21.65 4.75 11.36
C VAL A 191 -22.97 4.92 12.13
N LYS A 192 -23.09 4.28 13.30
CA LYS A 192 -24.33 4.29 14.11
C LYS A 192 -24.65 5.63 14.79
N LEU A 193 -23.73 6.61 14.74
CA LEU A 193 -23.82 7.89 15.47
C LEU A 193 -24.36 9.05 14.62
N GLY A 194 -24.86 8.80 13.41
CA GLY A 194 -25.44 9.83 12.54
C GLY A 194 -24.47 11.00 12.26
N ALA A 195 -24.93 12.24 12.42
CA ALA A 195 -24.12 13.44 12.13
C ALA A 195 -22.83 13.55 12.96
N VAL A 196 -22.88 13.16 14.25
CA VAL A 196 -21.69 13.13 15.11
C VAL A 196 -20.71 12.08 14.61
N GLY A 197 -21.23 10.92 14.18
CA GLY A 197 -20.46 9.86 13.54
C GLY A 197 -19.70 10.36 12.31
N ALA A 198 -20.37 11.08 11.41
CA ALA A 198 -19.73 11.67 10.24
C ALA A 198 -18.55 12.59 10.60
N GLY A 199 -18.69 13.40 11.66
CA GLY A 199 -17.62 14.26 12.16
C GLY A 199 -16.42 13.48 12.69
N ILE A 200 -16.66 12.45 13.52
CA ILE A 200 -15.61 11.57 14.06
C ILE A 200 -14.91 10.82 12.91
N TYR A 201 -15.67 10.25 11.99
CA TYR A 201 -15.13 9.58 10.81
C TYR A 201 -14.22 10.51 10.01
N ALA A 202 -14.70 11.71 9.65
CA ALA A 202 -13.93 12.65 8.86
C ALA A 202 -12.61 13.04 9.56
N PHE A 203 -12.63 13.21 10.88
CA PHE A 203 -11.44 13.50 11.67
C PHE A 203 -10.41 12.37 11.60
N PHE A 204 -10.81 11.13 11.90
CA PHE A 204 -9.90 9.98 11.89
C PHE A 204 -9.44 9.59 10.48
N ASN A 205 -10.30 9.76 9.49
CA ASN A 205 -9.95 9.55 8.09
C ASN A 205 -8.77 10.45 7.70
N ARG A 206 -8.85 11.75 8.00
CA ARG A 206 -7.75 12.70 7.77
C ARG A 206 -6.49 12.36 8.55
N LEU A 207 -6.64 11.92 9.80
CA LEU A 207 -5.51 11.52 10.66
C LEU A 207 -4.76 10.29 10.11
N LEU A 208 -5.46 9.37 9.44
CA LEU A 208 -4.89 8.13 8.90
C LEU A 208 -4.30 8.27 7.49
N ILE A 209 -4.44 9.44 6.83
CA ILE A 209 -3.86 9.69 5.50
C ILE A 209 -2.34 9.44 5.47
N PRO A 210 -1.53 9.99 6.39
CA PRO A 210 -0.06 9.81 6.35
C PRO A 210 0.40 8.37 6.52
N PHE A 211 -0.46 7.51 7.10
CA PHE A 211 -0.17 6.10 7.33
C PHE A 211 -0.71 5.19 6.21
N GLY A 212 -1.49 5.74 5.27
CA GLY A 212 -2.16 4.94 4.24
C GLY A 212 -3.32 4.07 4.75
N LEU A 213 -3.66 4.15 6.04
CA LEU A 213 -4.70 3.31 6.69
C LEU A 213 -6.12 3.85 6.50
N HIS A 214 -6.27 5.08 6.02
CA HIS A 214 -7.58 5.69 5.78
C HIS A 214 -8.44 4.89 4.79
N HIS A 215 -7.85 4.17 3.83
CA HIS A 215 -8.60 3.28 2.93
C HIS A 215 -9.22 2.07 3.65
N ALA A 216 -8.59 1.55 4.69
CA ALA A 216 -9.18 0.49 5.52
C ALA A 216 -10.42 1.03 6.25
N LEU A 217 -10.36 2.27 6.76
CA LEU A 217 -11.52 2.93 7.35
C LEU A 217 -12.62 3.22 6.31
N ASN A 218 -12.26 3.69 5.11
CA ASN A 218 -13.22 3.93 4.02
C ASN A 218 -13.94 2.65 3.59
N SER A 219 -13.25 1.49 3.66
CA SER A 219 -13.84 0.22 3.23
C SER A 219 -15.09 -0.17 4.03
N VAL A 220 -15.26 0.34 5.25
CA VAL A 220 -16.47 0.16 6.07
C VAL A 220 -17.67 0.91 5.48
N PHE A 221 -17.45 2.09 4.91
CA PHE A 221 -18.52 2.95 4.40
C PHE A 221 -18.89 2.67 2.95
N TRP A 222 -17.97 2.10 2.17
CA TRP A 222 -18.10 1.99 0.72
C TRP A 222 -18.37 0.56 0.23
N TYR A 223 -18.17 -0.47 1.06
CA TYR A 223 -18.16 -1.88 0.60
C TYR A 223 -18.86 -2.89 1.52
N ASP A 224 -19.93 -2.52 2.24
CA ASP A 224 -20.70 -3.43 3.11
C ASP A 224 -19.86 -4.33 4.04
N ALA A 225 -18.65 -3.91 4.40
CA ALA A 225 -17.85 -4.59 5.41
C ALA A 225 -18.51 -4.55 6.81
N ALA A 226 -19.65 -3.86 6.92
CA ALA A 226 -20.52 -3.78 8.08
C ALA A 226 -21.70 -4.78 8.08
N ASN A 227 -21.94 -5.56 7.00
CA ASN A 227 -23.20 -6.33 6.84
C ASN A 227 -24.45 -5.47 7.15
N ILE A 228 -24.58 -4.33 6.47
CA ILE A 228 -25.81 -3.52 6.44
C ILE A 228 -26.29 -3.51 5.00
#